data_AF-A0AAW1SMT0-F1
#
_entry.id   AF-A0AAW1SMT0-F1
#
_cell.length_a   1.000
_cell.length_b   1.000
_cell.length_c   1.000
_cell.angle_alpha   90.00
_cell.angle_beta   90.00
_cell.angle_gamma   90.00
#
_symmetry.space_group_name_H-M   'P 1'
#
loop_
_entity.id
_entity.type
_entity.pdbx_description
1 polymer ?
#
loop_
_entity_poly.entity_id
_entity_poly.type
_entity_poly.pdbx_seq_one_letter_code
_entity_poly.pdbx_strand_id
1 'polypeptide(L)'
;MRALEEDQYVRQIEGYLPDATVAFIDEVFKANSAILNTLLTILNERLFDNGSVRSRVPLLCLVGASNELPESEELDALYDRFLIRRQVGQVSDAGLTQLLGSSAVQQAAISSFSASARDSGSIAFQQQDFANIREQAVKTVSVPTEVVNVLTDLRAYLQDKLEPPVYVSDRRLVKSVALLQVAAYTSGRSSISLHDCLLLQHVLWQRPEEADKIGEFLMSQLAADDGLQQANYIFSGLFQRACQKLSDKRVQHDLAEELGGLKSALMERLEGIAGSLSDERKIVDGNLWLGQDEAEAVASQLAPKLERSRGDIEAMLFEVVTLEALLRNGAQVALEKQLNVHYLAELMGSRWANYIRHASPEQIRTLALGKGLPGSFPVPLRVSSPFISS
;
A
#
# COMPACT_ATOMS: atom_id res chain seq x y z
N MET A 1 17.20 53.22 15.67
CA MET A 1 18.66 53.17 15.52
C MET A 1 19.45 53.19 16.85
N ARG A 2 18.83 53.19 18.05
CA ARG A 2 19.57 53.13 19.33
C ARG A 2 20.23 51.77 19.65
N ALA A 3 19.73 50.66 19.09
CA ALA A 3 20.30 49.33 19.32
C ALA A 3 21.60 49.05 18.53
N LEU A 4 21.91 49.85 17.49
CA LEU A 4 23.16 49.73 16.73
C LEU A 4 24.38 50.30 17.47
N GLU A 5 24.17 51.15 18.47
CA GLU A 5 25.25 51.77 19.25
C GLU A 5 25.70 50.90 20.44
N GLU A 6 24.93 49.86 20.79
CA GLU A 6 25.18 48.98 21.96
C GLU A 6 25.59 47.55 21.57
N ASP A 7 25.93 47.30 20.30
CA ASP A 7 26.38 46.00 19.76
C ASP A 7 25.39 44.82 19.97
N GLN A 8 24.12 45.13 20.27
CA GLN A 8 23.06 44.15 20.46
C GLN A 8 22.18 44.03 19.21
N TYR A 9 22.50 43.05 18.37
CA TYR A 9 21.66 42.66 17.23
C TYR A 9 20.47 41.81 17.69
N VAL A 10 19.37 42.46 18.07
CA VAL A 10 18.08 41.82 18.39
C VAL A 10 17.06 42.10 17.29
N ARG A 11 16.40 41.04 16.81
CA ARG A 11 15.32 41.06 15.81
C ARG A 11 13.96 41.20 16.49
N GLN A 12 13.05 41.92 15.84
CA GLN A 12 11.63 41.92 16.19
C GLN A 12 11.01 40.61 15.71
N ILE A 13 10.42 39.85 16.64
CA ILE A 13 9.90 38.50 16.37
C ILE A 13 8.37 38.43 16.38
N GLU A 14 7.70 39.40 16.99
CA GLU A 14 6.24 39.44 17.12
C GLU A 14 5.59 39.54 15.73
N GLY A 15 4.67 38.61 15.44
CA GLY A 15 4.02 38.51 14.13
C GLY A 15 4.88 37.88 13.03
N TYR A 16 6.09 37.42 13.34
CA TYR A 16 6.98 36.73 12.40
C TYR A 16 7.11 35.23 12.74
N LEU A 17 7.81 34.49 11.87
CA LEU A 17 7.99 33.04 11.99
C LEU A 17 8.37 32.54 13.41
N PRO A 18 9.27 33.20 14.18
CA PRO A 18 9.63 32.71 15.52
C PRO A 18 8.47 32.73 16.53
N ASP A 19 7.39 33.47 16.27
CA ASP A 19 6.19 33.57 17.11
C ASP A 19 4.97 32.84 16.51
N ALA A 20 5.09 32.35 15.27
CA ALA A 20 3.98 31.73 14.54
C ALA A 20 3.71 30.28 14.98
N THR A 21 2.44 29.94 15.16
CA THR A 21 1.99 28.55 15.39
C THR A 21 1.82 27.78 14.07
N VAL A 22 1.37 28.45 13.02
CA VAL A 22 1.30 27.91 11.65
C VAL A 22 2.00 28.90 10.74
N ALA A 23 2.88 28.39 9.88
CA ALA A 23 3.63 29.21 8.94
C ALA A 23 3.48 28.71 7.51
N PHE A 24 3.34 29.65 6.58
CA PHE A 24 3.42 29.38 5.15
C PHE A 24 4.63 30.12 4.58
N ILE A 25 5.43 29.42 3.78
CA ILE A 25 6.61 29.98 3.11
C ILE A 25 6.51 29.64 1.63
N ASP A 26 6.35 30.67 0.81
CA ASP A 26 6.42 30.53 -0.65
C ASP A 26 7.87 30.60 -1.14
N GLU A 27 8.14 29.96 -2.27
CA GLU A 27 9.48 29.82 -2.88
C GLU A 27 10.57 29.40 -1.87
N VAL A 28 10.28 28.39 -1.05
CA VAL A 28 11.12 28.03 0.11
C VAL A 28 12.58 27.69 -0.25
N PHE A 29 12.86 27.26 -1.48
CA PHE A 29 14.22 26.93 -1.94
C PHE A 29 15.02 28.11 -2.48
N LYS A 30 14.42 29.29 -2.64
CA LYS A 30 15.11 30.52 -3.05
C LYS A 30 15.68 31.32 -1.88
N ALA A 31 15.52 30.83 -0.66
CA ALA A 31 16.06 31.47 0.53
C ALA A 31 17.60 31.48 0.52
N ASN A 32 18.20 32.57 1.00
CA ASN A 32 19.65 32.62 1.17
C ASN A 32 20.13 31.69 2.30
N SER A 33 21.43 31.33 2.32
CA SER A 33 21.99 30.39 3.30
C SER A 33 21.78 30.81 4.76
N ALA A 34 21.70 32.11 5.07
CA ALA A 34 21.43 32.59 6.42
C ALA A 34 19.99 32.25 6.88
N ILE A 35 19.01 32.46 6.00
CA ILE A 35 17.61 32.10 6.24
C ILE A 35 17.47 30.58 6.30
N LEU A 36 18.13 29.85 5.41
CA LEU A 36 18.10 28.39 5.35
C LEU A 36 18.58 27.75 6.67
N ASN A 37 19.72 28.19 7.19
CA ASN A 37 20.26 27.72 8.48
C ASN A 37 19.32 28.05 9.66
N THR A 38 18.69 29.23 9.61
CA THR A 38 17.68 29.61 10.60
C THR A 38 16.45 28.68 10.52
N LEU A 39 15.96 28.40 9.31
CA LEU A 39 14.83 27.49 9.08
C LEU A 39 15.15 26.07 9.54
N LEU A 40 16.35 25.56 9.27
CA LEU A 40 16.80 24.24 9.73
C LEU A 40 16.76 24.16 11.27
N THR A 41 17.25 25.19 11.96
CA THR A 41 17.24 25.26 13.43
C THR A 41 15.80 25.27 13.97
N ILE A 42 14.93 26.08 13.36
CA ILE A 42 13.51 26.16 13.74
C ILE A 42 12.79 24.82 13.51
N LEU A 43 12.99 24.18 12.35
CA LEU A 43 12.31 22.92 12.01
C LEU A 43 12.80 21.73 12.84
N ASN A 44 14.07 21.74 13.28
CA ASN A 44 14.66 20.64 14.04
C ASN A 44 14.49 20.78 15.53
N GLU A 45 14.93 21.92 16.06
CA GLU A 45 15.07 22.13 17.49
C GLU A 45 13.88 22.90 18.06
N ARG A 46 13.05 23.49 17.19
CA ARG A 46 12.00 24.44 17.59
C ARG A 46 12.58 25.60 18.39
N LEU A 47 13.78 26.03 18.02
CA LEU A 47 14.51 27.13 18.66
C LEU A 47 14.86 28.21 17.63
N PHE A 48 14.95 29.44 18.12
CA PHE A 48 15.37 30.62 17.35
C PHE A 48 16.36 31.44 18.19
N ASP A 49 17.51 31.73 17.60
CA ASP A 49 18.55 32.56 18.21
C ASP A 49 18.30 34.03 17.85
N ASN A 50 17.97 34.83 18.85
CA ASN A 50 17.71 36.25 18.74
C ASN A 50 18.80 37.04 19.48
N GLY A 51 19.89 37.35 18.78
CA GLY A 51 21.10 37.88 19.42
C GLY A 51 21.68 36.85 20.38
N SER A 52 21.80 37.21 21.66
CA SER A 52 22.29 36.32 22.74
C SER A 52 21.20 35.45 23.36
N VAL A 53 19.92 35.67 23.02
CA VAL A 53 18.79 34.96 23.62
C VAL A 53 18.31 33.85 22.69
N ARG A 54 18.35 32.60 23.17
CA ARG A 54 17.77 31.45 22.50
C ARG A 54 16.35 31.21 22.99
N SER A 55 15.38 31.26 22.09
CA SER A 55 13.94 31.20 22.41
C SER A 55 13.26 30.02 21.72
N ARG A 56 12.18 29.50 22.32
CA ARG A 56 11.39 28.39 21.76
C ARG A 56 10.34 28.92 20.79
N VAL A 57 10.24 28.29 19.63
CA VAL A 57 9.26 28.62 18.59
C VAL A 57 8.02 27.73 18.76
N PRO A 58 6.79 28.28 18.84
CA PRO A 58 5.55 27.54 19.06
C PRO A 58 5.01 26.84 17.79
N LEU A 59 5.83 26.68 16.76
CA LEU A 59 5.44 26.18 15.45
C LEU A 59 4.89 24.74 15.53
N LEU A 60 3.62 24.57 15.16
CA LEU A 60 2.95 23.28 14.98
C LEU A 60 3.12 22.78 13.54
N CYS A 61 2.84 23.63 12.57
CA CYS A 61 2.81 23.29 11.16
C CYS A 61 3.57 24.34 10.33
N LEU A 62 4.38 23.86 9.39
CA LEU A 62 4.99 24.71 8.36
C LEU A 62 4.68 24.11 7.00
N VAL A 63 4.09 24.93 6.14
CA VAL A 63 3.79 24.59 4.76
C VAL A 63 4.75 25.38 3.88
N GLY A 64 5.58 24.66 3.13
CA GLY A 64 6.47 25.24 2.13
C GLY A 64 5.89 25.03 0.74
N ALA A 65 5.94 26.05 -0.10
CA ALA A 65 5.63 25.97 -1.53
C ALA A 65 6.89 26.28 -2.35
N SER A 66 7.02 25.64 -3.51
CA SER A 66 8.08 25.89 -4.48
C SER A 66 7.65 25.39 -5.85
N ASN A 67 8.11 26.08 -6.90
CA ASN A 67 7.95 25.65 -8.29
C ASN A 67 9.13 24.79 -8.79
N GLU A 68 10.23 24.76 -8.03
CA GLU A 68 11.46 24.04 -8.35
C GLU A 68 11.82 23.05 -7.23
N LEU A 69 12.62 22.05 -7.57
CA LEU A 69 13.20 21.10 -6.62
C LEU A 69 14.52 21.67 -6.06
N PRO A 70 14.98 21.22 -4.88
CA PRO A 70 16.27 21.65 -4.35
C PRO A 70 17.43 21.28 -5.29
N GLU A 71 18.37 22.21 -5.50
CA GLU A 71 19.53 22.01 -6.39
C GLU A 71 20.87 21.92 -5.63
N SER A 72 20.86 22.09 -4.30
CA SER A 72 22.07 22.10 -3.46
C SER A 72 21.91 21.21 -2.23
N GLU A 73 23.03 20.72 -1.69
CA GLU A 73 23.03 19.85 -0.50
C GLU A 73 22.39 20.53 0.73
N GLU A 74 22.54 21.85 0.89
CA GLU A 74 21.89 22.60 1.98
C GLU A 74 20.36 22.54 1.85
N LEU A 75 19.87 22.66 0.61
CA LEU A 75 18.44 22.60 0.30
C LEU A 75 17.90 21.18 0.40
N ASP A 76 18.71 20.15 0.09
CA ASP A 76 18.34 18.74 0.33
C ASP A 76 18.14 18.47 1.83
N ALA A 77 19.02 19.01 2.68
CA ALA A 77 18.91 18.88 4.13
C ALA A 77 17.63 19.55 4.69
N LEU A 78 17.20 20.65 4.07
CA LEU A 78 15.92 21.31 4.37
C LEU A 78 14.75 20.52 3.82
N TYR A 79 14.83 20.07 2.56
CA TYR A 79 13.80 19.29 1.89
C TYR A 79 13.50 18.00 2.64
N ASP A 80 14.51 17.35 3.24
CA ASP A 80 14.30 16.16 4.08
C ASP A 80 13.51 16.45 5.38
N ARG A 81 13.35 17.72 5.79
CA ARG A 81 12.52 18.09 6.97
C ARG A 81 11.05 18.21 6.64
N PHE A 82 10.70 18.39 5.36
CA PHE A 82 9.33 18.25 4.88
C PHE A 82 9.00 16.77 4.79
N LEU A 83 8.19 16.32 5.76
CA LEU A 83 7.75 14.92 5.83
C LEU A 83 6.76 14.61 4.71
N ILE A 84 5.72 15.45 4.57
CA ILE A 84 4.70 15.31 3.56
C ILE A 84 5.07 16.21 2.37
N ARG A 85 5.00 15.64 1.18
CA ARG A 85 5.32 16.26 -0.10
C ARG A 85 4.19 15.92 -1.06
N ARG A 86 3.62 16.95 -1.70
CA ARG A 86 2.54 16.81 -2.67
C ARG A 86 2.82 17.72 -3.86
N GLN A 87 2.85 17.13 -5.05
CA GLN A 87 2.83 17.91 -6.29
C GLN A 87 1.40 18.35 -6.55
N VAL A 88 1.21 19.64 -6.82
CA VAL A 88 -0.11 20.20 -7.15
C VAL A 88 -0.10 20.55 -8.63
N GLY A 89 -0.93 19.86 -9.41
CA GLY A 89 -1.14 20.13 -10.82
C GLY A 89 -2.20 21.22 -11.05
N GLN A 90 -2.39 21.58 -12.31
CA GLN A 90 -3.53 22.41 -12.71
C GLN A 90 -4.84 21.65 -12.48
N VAL A 91 -5.93 22.39 -12.29
CA VAL A 91 -7.27 21.80 -12.22
C VAL A 91 -7.61 21.07 -13.51
N SER A 92 -8.37 19.98 -13.41
CA SER A 92 -8.91 19.27 -14.58
C SER A 92 -9.88 20.17 -15.36
N ASP A 93 -10.20 19.83 -16.61
CA ASP A 93 -11.15 20.61 -17.43
C ASP A 93 -12.53 20.77 -16.77
N ALA A 94 -13.00 19.72 -16.08
CA ALA A 94 -14.22 19.76 -15.28
C ALA A 94 -14.06 20.71 -14.07
N GLY A 95 -12.93 20.61 -13.36
CA GLY A 95 -12.60 21.48 -12.24
C GLY A 95 -12.36 22.94 -12.66
N LEU A 96 -11.89 23.19 -13.88
CA LEU A 96 -11.70 24.52 -14.45
C LEU A 96 -13.03 25.23 -14.66
N THR A 97 -14.03 24.52 -15.18
CA THR A 97 -15.39 25.06 -15.34
C THR A 97 -15.98 25.45 -13.99
N GLN A 98 -15.78 24.61 -12.98
CA GLN A 98 -16.18 24.93 -11.60
C GLN A 98 -15.39 26.13 -11.08
N LEU A 99 -14.07 26.16 -11.18
CA LEU A 99 -13.20 27.24 -10.70
C LEU A 99 -13.55 28.58 -11.36
N LEU A 100 -13.72 28.62 -12.68
CA LEU A 100 -14.04 29.84 -13.43
C LEU A 100 -15.49 30.29 -13.24
N GLY A 101 -16.43 29.34 -13.15
CA GLY A 101 -17.85 29.62 -12.88
C GLY A 101 -18.12 30.06 -11.43
N SER A 102 -17.14 29.85 -10.54
CA SER A 102 -17.27 30.06 -9.11
C SER A 102 -16.57 31.33 -8.60
N SER A 103 -16.57 32.40 -9.39
CA SER A 103 -16.28 33.75 -8.89
C SER A 103 -17.18 34.14 -7.68
N ALA A 104 -18.37 33.54 -7.58
CA ALA A 104 -19.23 33.60 -6.40
C ALA A 104 -18.71 32.78 -5.20
N VAL A 105 -17.94 31.70 -5.39
CA VAL A 105 -17.34 30.88 -4.32
C VAL A 105 -16.09 31.53 -3.75
N GLN A 106 -15.33 32.33 -4.51
CA GLN A 106 -14.27 33.16 -3.90
C GLN A 106 -14.84 34.22 -2.96
N GLN A 107 -16.00 34.82 -3.28
CA GLN A 107 -16.70 35.73 -2.37
C GLN A 107 -17.40 34.98 -1.22
N ALA A 108 -17.92 33.79 -1.46
CA ALA A 108 -18.53 32.94 -0.44
C ALA A 108 -17.50 32.33 0.52
N ALA A 109 -16.29 31.97 0.07
CA ALA A 109 -15.22 31.41 0.91
C ALA A 109 -14.64 32.43 1.88
N ILE A 110 -14.52 33.70 1.46
CA ILE A 110 -14.10 34.80 2.32
C ILE A 110 -15.19 35.13 3.37
N SER A 111 -16.47 35.01 3.01
CA SER A 111 -17.58 35.27 3.93
C SER A 111 -17.95 34.06 4.81
N SER A 112 -17.72 32.82 4.36
CA SER A 112 -17.97 31.58 5.11
C SER A 112 -16.86 31.25 6.10
N PHE A 113 -15.62 31.71 5.89
CA PHE A 113 -14.58 31.66 6.94
C PHE A 113 -14.94 32.54 8.16
N SER A 114 -15.72 33.60 7.94
CA SER A 114 -16.19 34.49 9.03
C SER A 114 -17.51 34.02 9.66
N ALA A 115 -18.33 33.27 8.93
CA ALA A 115 -19.65 32.79 9.40
C ALA A 115 -19.60 31.37 10.01
N SER A 116 -18.87 30.42 9.41
CA SER A 116 -18.81 29.03 9.90
C SER A 116 -17.92 28.84 11.14
N ALA A 117 -17.11 29.84 11.51
CA ALA A 117 -16.40 29.86 12.78
C ALA A 117 -17.28 30.34 13.96
N ARG A 118 -18.50 30.83 13.69
CA ARG A 118 -19.38 31.45 14.69
C ARG A 118 -20.68 30.70 14.96
N ASP A 119 -21.01 29.70 14.14
CA ASP A 119 -22.25 28.96 14.31
C ASP A 119 -21.98 27.45 14.41
N SER A 120 -22.47 26.85 15.51
CA SER A 120 -22.25 25.46 15.96
C SER A 120 -20.94 25.18 16.72
N GLY A 121 -20.91 25.45 18.03
CA GLY A 121 -20.11 24.70 19.02
C GLY A 121 -18.69 24.28 18.62
N SER A 122 -17.92 25.15 17.95
CA SER A 122 -16.66 24.76 17.32
C SER A 122 -15.66 24.28 18.37
N ILE A 123 -15.28 23.01 18.28
CA ILE A 123 -14.17 22.46 19.07
C ILE A 123 -12.89 23.12 18.54
N ALA A 124 -12.38 24.11 19.27
CA ALA A 124 -11.11 24.75 18.97
C ALA A 124 -9.99 23.93 19.61
N PHE A 125 -9.16 23.30 18.79
CA PHE A 125 -7.98 22.58 19.27
C PHE A 125 -6.92 23.56 19.79
N GLN A 126 -6.42 23.28 20.99
CA GLN A 126 -5.26 23.94 21.57
C GLN A 126 -3.97 23.24 21.15
N GLN A 127 -2.84 23.93 21.29
CA GLN A 127 -1.52 23.37 20.97
C GLN A 127 -1.23 22.05 21.72
N GLN A 128 -1.73 21.93 22.95
CA GLN A 128 -1.59 20.75 23.79
C GLN A 128 -2.37 19.55 23.23
N ASP A 129 -3.51 19.78 22.57
CA ASP A 129 -4.31 18.71 21.99
C ASP A 129 -3.53 17.98 20.88
N PHE A 130 -2.79 18.72 20.03
CA PHE A 130 -1.94 18.11 19.01
C PHE A 130 -0.81 17.27 19.60
N ALA A 131 -0.18 17.75 20.68
CA ALA A 131 0.85 17.00 21.39
C ALA A 131 0.28 15.72 22.01
N ASN A 132 -0.89 15.83 22.65
CA ASN A 132 -1.61 14.72 23.27
C ASN A 132 -2.03 13.69 22.22
N ILE A 133 -2.63 14.11 21.10
CA ILE A 133 -3.03 13.22 20.00
C ILE A 133 -1.82 12.43 19.51
N ARG A 134 -0.67 13.09 19.26
CA ARG A 134 0.54 12.41 18.82
C ARG A 134 1.05 11.40 19.85
N GLU A 135 1.08 11.77 21.12
CA GLU A 135 1.54 10.88 22.19
C GLU A 135 0.62 9.67 22.36
N GLN A 136 -0.70 9.89 22.34
CA GLN A 136 -1.69 8.82 22.44
C GLN A 136 -1.66 7.91 21.22
N ALA A 137 -1.55 8.46 20.00
CA ALA A 137 -1.43 7.66 18.79
C ALA A 137 -0.24 6.70 18.87
N VAL A 138 0.94 7.18 19.26
CA VAL A 138 2.15 6.34 19.37
C VAL A 138 2.01 5.26 20.45
N LYS A 139 1.31 5.55 21.55
CA LYS A 139 1.12 4.61 22.67
C LYS A 139 0.03 3.58 22.44
N THR A 140 -1.05 3.96 21.78
CA THR A 140 -2.30 3.17 21.71
C THR A 140 -2.46 2.42 20.41
N VAL A 141 -1.88 2.93 19.31
CA VAL A 141 -2.02 2.31 17.99
C VAL A 141 -0.92 1.30 17.75
N SER A 142 -1.31 0.03 17.57
CA SER A 142 -0.39 -1.04 17.18
C SER A 142 0.08 -0.90 15.73
N VAL A 143 1.32 -1.31 15.48
CA VAL A 143 1.90 -1.43 14.15
C VAL A 143 1.94 -2.92 13.78
N PRO A 144 1.03 -3.41 12.93
CA PRO A 144 1.02 -4.81 12.51
C PRO A 144 2.29 -5.20 11.75
N THR A 145 2.65 -6.48 11.79
CA THR A 145 3.83 -7.00 11.09
C THR A 145 3.71 -6.81 9.57
N GLU A 146 2.49 -6.90 9.03
CA GLU A 146 2.19 -6.68 7.62
C GLU A 146 2.58 -5.26 7.19
N VAL A 147 2.28 -4.25 8.02
CA VAL A 147 2.66 -2.86 7.78
C VAL A 147 4.18 -2.67 7.79
N VAL A 148 4.87 -3.35 8.72
CA VAL A 148 6.34 -3.32 8.79
C VAL A 148 6.97 -3.96 7.55
N ASN A 149 6.40 -5.07 7.08
CA ASN A 149 6.84 -5.74 5.86
C ASN A 149 6.66 -4.81 4.65
N VAL A 150 5.48 -4.20 4.47
CA VAL A 150 5.24 -3.24 3.38
C VAL A 150 6.25 -2.08 3.41
N LEU A 151 6.56 -1.52 4.58
CA LEU A 151 7.57 -0.45 4.70
C LEU A 151 8.98 -0.93 4.34
N THR A 152 9.34 -2.14 4.74
CA THR A 152 10.66 -2.74 4.47
C THR A 152 10.80 -3.06 2.99
N ASP A 153 9.79 -3.67 2.39
CA ASP A 153 9.76 -4.01 0.97
C ASP A 153 9.72 -2.76 0.09
N LEU A 154 8.99 -1.72 0.52
CA LEU A 154 8.97 -0.44 -0.18
C LEU A 154 10.34 0.25 -0.13
N ARG A 155 11.03 0.20 1.01
CA ARG A 155 12.41 0.71 1.11
C ARG A 155 13.34 -0.03 0.16
N ALA A 156 13.29 -1.36 0.15
CA ALA A 156 14.10 -2.18 -0.76
C ALA A 156 13.76 -1.90 -2.23
N TYR A 157 12.46 -1.77 -2.56
CA TYR A 157 12.00 -1.40 -3.90
C TYR A 157 12.59 -0.05 -4.36
N LEU A 158 12.51 0.96 -3.50
CA LEU A 158 13.02 2.31 -3.79
C LEU A 158 14.55 2.35 -3.94
N GLN A 159 15.28 1.54 -3.17
CA GLN A 159 16.75 1.53 -3.16
C GLN A 159 17.37 0.62 -4.22
N ASP A 160 16.75 -0.53 -4.49
CA ASP A 160 17.36 -1.59 -5.31
C ASP A 160 16.72 -1.72 -6.69
N LYS A 161 15.43 -1.37 -6.85
CA LYS A 161 14.69 -1.59 -8.10
C LYS A 161 14.41 -0.31 -8.89
N LEU A 162 14.40 0.85 -8.24
CA LEU A 162 14.22 2.13 -8.92
C LEU A 162 15.54 2.64 -9.50
N GLU A 163 15.48 3.15 -10.74
CA GLU A 163 16.56 3.89 -11.36
C GLU A 163 16.10 5.34 -11.63
N PRO A 164 16.79 6.36 -11.07
CA PRO A 164 17.86 6.27 -10.06
C PRO A 164 17.35 5.78 -8.69
N PRO A 165 18.23 5.22 -7.84
CA PRO A 165 17.84 4.73 -6.52
C PRO A 165 17.46 5.88 -5.60
N VAL A 166 16.36 5.70 -4.87
CA VAL A 166 15.82 6.69 -3.93
C VAL A 166 16.23 6.32 -2.51
N TYR A 167 17.11 7.11 -1.91
CA TYR A 167 17.51 6.90 -0.54
C TYR A 167 16.42 7.33 0.45
N VAL A 168 16.01 6.40 1.31
CA VAL A 168 15.10 6.65 2.42
C VAL A 168 15.84 6.45 3.75
N SER A 169 15.91 7.49 4.57
CA SER A 169 16.56 7.44 5.87
C SER A 169 15.70 6.73 6.92
N ASP A 170 16.34 6.09 7.91
CA ASP A 170 15.64 5.46 9.03
C ASP A 170 14.78 6.48 9.79
N ARG A 171 15.26 7.73 9.92
CA ARG A 171 14.51 8.84 10.51
C ARG A 171 13.21 9.10 9.77
N ARG A 172 13.23 9.08 8.44
CA ARG A 172 12.03 9.29 7.62
C ARG A 172 11.04 8.16 7.84
N LEU A 173 11.49 6.90 7.84
CA LEU A 173 10.63 5.73 8.12
C LEU A 173 9.97 5.79 9.50
N VAL A 174 10.73 6.11 10.55
CA VAL A 174 10.17 6.25 11.92
C VAL A 174 9.11 7.36 11.96
N LYS A 175 9.35 8.49 11.28
CA LYS A 175 8.35 9.56 11.16
C LYS A 175 7.13 9.14 10.34
N SER A 176 7.31 8.35 9.29
CA SER A 176 6.21 7.78 8.51
C SER A 176 5.34 6.89 9.38
N VAL A 177 5.91 5.98 10.17
CA VAL A 177 5.13 5.13 11.10
C VAL A 177 4.34 6.00 12.08
N ALA A 178 4.96 7.02 12.68
CA ALA A 178 4.26 7.93 13.58
C ALA A 178 3.11 8.68 12.88
N LEU A 179 3.27 9.05 11.61
CA LEU A 179 2.20 9.66 10.80
C LEU A 179 1.04 8.67 10.58
N LEU A 180 1.34 7.41 10.23
CA LEU A 180 0.34 6.35 10.06
C LEU A 180 -0.41 6.05 11.38
N GLN A 181 0.29 6.04 12.51
CA GLN A 181 -0.34 5.89 13.83
C GLN A 181 -1.31 7.03 14.12
N VAL A 182 -0.93 8.28 13.80
CA VAL A 182 -1.82 9.44 13.96
C VAL A 182 -3.03 9.30 13.05
N ALA A 183 -2.86 8.90 11.79
CA ALA A 183 -3.95 8.68 10.84
C ALA A 183 -4.96 7.63 11.33
N ALA A 184 -4.48 6.50 11.86
CA ALA A 184 -5.33 5.48 12.45
C ALA A 184 -6.04 5.98 13.73
N TYR A 185 -5.30 6.67 14.61
CA TYR A 185 -5.83 7.18 15.88
C TYR A 185 -6.94 8.22 15.67
N THR A 186 -6.74 9.18 14.76
CA THR A 186 -7.75 10.20 14.45
C THR A 186 -8.98 9.60 13.77
N SER A 187 -8.82 8.47 13.09
CA SER A 187 -9.91 7.67 12.51
C SER A 187 -10.57 6.73 13.54
N GLY A 188 -10.21 6.82 14.83
CA GLY A 188 -10.78 6.02 15.92
C GLY A 188 -10.30 4.57 15.96
N ARG A 189 -9.23 4.21 15.23
CA ARG A 189 -8.69 2.85 15.14
C ARG A 189 -7.52 2.65 16.10
N SER A 190 -7.41 1.44 16.66
CA SER A 190 -6.32 1.04 17.57
C SER A 190 -5.19 0.29 16.85
N SER A 191 -5.26 0.14 15.53
CA SER A 191 -4.23 -0.51 14.72
C SER A 191 -4.13 0.18 13.36
N ILE A 192 -2.92 0.28 12.83
CA ILE A 192 -2.68 0.75 11.45
C ILE A 192 -3.29 -0.26 10.48
N SER A 193 -4.00 0.24 9.47
CA SER A 193 -4.48 -0.57 8.35
C SER A 193 -3.51 -0.47 7.17
N LEU A 194 -3.47 -1.49 6.31
CA LEU A 194 -2.68 -1.44 5.09
C LEU A 194 -3.10 -0.27 4.18
N HIS A 195 -4.37 0.16 4.22
CA HIS A 195 -4.83 1.32 3.47
C HIS A 195 -4.17 2.64 3.91
N ASP A 196 -3.75 2.74 5.18
CA ASP A 196 -3.02 3.93 5.65
C ASP A 196 -1.66 4.04 4.96
N CYS A 197 -1.05 2.91 4.56
CA CYS A 197 0.24 2.91 3.85
C CYS A 197 0.19 3.70 2.54
N LEU A 198 -0.98 3.96 1.96
CA LEU A 198 -1.14 4.84 0.81
C LEU A 198 -0.63 6.25 1.07
N LEU A 199 -0.66 6.75 2.32
CA LEU A 199 -0.03 8.02 2.69
C LEU A 199 1.48 8.07 2.37
N LEU A 200 2.16 6.92 2.29
CA LEU A 200 3.58 6.85 2.00
C LEU A 200 3.91 7.36 0.59
N GLN A 201 2.94 7.36 -0.34
CA GLN A 201 3.06 7.98 -1.66
C GLN A 201 3.30 9.49 -1.59
N HIS A 202 3.03 10.13 -0.44
CA HIS A 202 3.28 11.54 -0.20
C HIS A 202 4.47 11.77 0.75
N VAL A 203 5.18 10.72 1.17
CA VAL A 203 6.23 10.83 2.19
C VAL A 203 7.57 10.33 1.69
N LEU A 204 7.62 9.29 0.86
CA LEU A 204 8.87 8.60 0.55
C LEU A 204 9.53 9.03 -0.76
N TRP A 205 8.83 9.74 -1.64
CA TRP A 205 9.40 10.26 -2.89
C TRP A 205 10.30 11.48 -2.65
N GLN A 206 11.37 11.59 -3.44
CA GLN A 206 12.22 12.78 -3.55
C GLN A 206 11.87 13.59 -4.80
N ARG A 207 11.56 12.92 -5.91
CA ARG A 207 11.04 13.54 -7.13
C ARG A 207 9.58 13.15 -7.39
N PRO A 208 8.76 14.03 -7.98
CA PRO A 208 7.34 13.75 -8.14
C PRO A 208 7.04 12.50 -8.98
N GLU A 209 7.88 12.20 -9.97
CA GLU A 209 7.77 11.00 -10.82
C GLU A 209 7.84 9.67 -10.03
N GLU A 210 8.43 9.69 -8.84
CA GLU A 210 8.56 8.52 -7.98
C GLU A 210 7.26 8.28 -7.19
N ALA A 211 6.42 9.30 -7.00
CA ALA A 211 5.17 9.19 -6.25
C ALA A 211 4.21 8.18 -6.91
N ASP A 212 4.09 8.22 -8.24
CA ASP A 212 3.25 7.29 -9.00
C ASP A 212 3.76 5.84 -8.87
N LYS A 213 5.07 5.63 -8.95
CA LYS A 213 5.69 4.30 -8.78
C LYS A 213 5.47 3.75 -7.37
N ILE A 214 5.55 4.60 -6.35
CA ILE A 214 5.25 4.23 -4.95
C ILE A 214 3.78 3.88 -4.81
N GLY A 215 2.87 4.68 -5.38
CA GLY A 215 1.44 4.40 -5.41
C GLY A 215 1.15 3.05 -6.07
N GLU A 216 1.71 2.79 -7.24
CA GLU A 216 1.56 1.49 -7.94
C GLU A 216 2.09 0.31 -7.12
N PHE A 217 3.24 0.47 -6.46
CA PHE A 217 3.79 -0.55 -5.57
C PHE A 217 2.86 -0.82 -4.38
N LEU A 218 2.35 0.23 -3.72
CA LEU A 218 1.44 0.09 -2.58
C LEU A 218 0.12 -0.56 -3.01
N MET A 219 -0.42 -0.17 -4.17
CA MET A 219 -1.61 -0.78 -4.74
C MET A 219 -1.39 -2.23 -5.15
N SER A 220 -0.17 -2.60 -5.57
CA SER A 220 0.14 -3.99 -5.85
C SER A 220 0.22 -4.79 -4.57
N GLN A 221 0.83 -4.27 -3.50
CA GLN A 221 0.89 -4.92 -2.18
C GLN A 221 -0.49 -5.08 -1.52
N LEU A 222 -1.35 -4.07 -1.64
CA LEU A 222 -2.75 -4.15 -1.18
C LEU A 222 -3.55 -5.20 -1.92
N ALA A 223 -3.21 -5.45 -3.18
CA ALA A 223 -3.83 -6.49 -4.00
C ALA A 223 -3.03 -7.80 -4.03
N ALA A 224 -1.85 -7.85 -3.42
CA ALA A 224 -0.89 -8.93 -3.60
C ALA A 224 -1.33 -10.14 -2.80
N ASP A 225 -1.37 -11.27 -3.50
CA ASP A 225 -1.69 -12.58 -2.98
C ASP A 225 -0.42 -13.45 -2.96
N ASP A 226 0.63 -12.99 -2.27
CA ASP A 226 1.89 -13.73 -2.15
C ASP A 226 1.67 -15.15 -1.59
N GLY A 227 0.58 -15.34 -0.84
CA GLY A 227 0.16 -16.65 -0.36
C GLY A 227 -0.34 -17.59 -1.46
N LEU A 228 -0.92 -17.09 -2.56
CA LEU A 228 -1.40 -17.93 -3.65
C LEU A 228 -0.26 -18.49 -4.49
N GLN A 229 0.86 -17.78 -4.62
CA GLN A 229 2.08 -18.35 -5.20
C GLN A 229 2.61 -19.49 -4.33
N GLN A 230 2.71 -19.28 -3.01
CA GLN A 230 3.14 -20.32 -2.09
C GLN A 230 2.18 -21.52 -2.09
N ALA A 231 0.87 -21.28 -2.10
CA ALA A 231 -0.15 -22.31 -2.22
C ALA A 231 -0.04 -23.07 -3.56
N ASN A 232 0.32 -22.39 -4.65
CA ASN A 232 0.57 -23.00 -5.96
C ASN A 232 1.76 -23.96 -5.92
N TYR A 233 2.84 -23.58 -5.24
CA TYR A 233 4.01 -24.43 -5.05
C TYR A 233 3.68 -25.65 -4.20
N ILE A 234 3.00 -25.47 -3.06
CA ILE A 234 2.57 -26.55 -2.18
C ILE A 234 1.67 -27.51 -2.94
N PHE A 235 0.65 -27.00 -3.64
CA PHE A 235 -0.27 -27.81 -4.41
C PHE A 235 0.41 -28.59 -5.53
N SER A 236 1.35 -27.97 -6.26
CA SER A 236 2.11 -28.66 -7.31
C SER A 236 2.93 -29.83 -6.75
N GLY A 237 3.53 -29.67 -5.57
CA GLY A 237 4.23 -30.74 -4.86
C GLY A 237 3.30 -31.88 -4.42
N LEU A 238 2.12 -31.53 -3.88
CA LEU A 238 1.08 -32.50 -3.50
C LEU A 238 0.57 -33.28 -4.70
N PHE A 239 0.30 -32.59 -5.81
CA PHE A 239 -0.15 -33.20 -7.06
C PHE A 239 0.89 -34.17 -7.62
N GLN A 240 2.18 -33.80 -7.64
CA GLN A 240 3.25 -34.69 -8.07
C GLN A 240 3.35 -35.95 -7.21
N ARG A 241 3.21 -35.82 -5.88
CA ARG A 241 3.17 -36.97 -4.96
C ARG A 241 1.97 -37.86 -5.23
N ALA A 242 0.80 -37.27 -5.47
CA ALA A 242 -0.41 -38.01 -5.83
C ALA A 242 -0.20 -38.83 -7.12
N CYS A 243 0.38 -38.23 -8.17
CA CYS A 243 0.66 -38.93 -9.43
C CYS A 243 1.60 -40.14 -9.27
N GLN A 244 2.60 -40.06 -8.37
CA GLN A 244 3.61 -41.11 -8.22
C GLN A 244 3.20 -42.26 -7.29
N LYS A 245 2.39 -42.00 -6.26
CA LYS A 245 2.09 -42.96 -5.18
C LYS A 245 0.58 -43.19 -4.99
N LEU A 246 -0.20 -43.05 -6.05
CA LEU A 246 -1.66 -43.18 -6.03
C LEU A 246 -2.16 -44.56 -5.58
N SER A 247 -1.32 -45.60 -5.61
CA SER A 247 -1.69 -46.98 -5.27
C SER A 247 -1.70 -47.29 -3.77
N ASP A 248 -1.09 -46.43 -2.94
CA ASP A 248 -0.90 -46.69 -1.50
C ASP A 248 -1.96 -45.95 -0.66
N LYS A 249 -2.80 -46.71 0.04
CA LYS A 249 -3.89 -46.17 0.88
C LYS A 249 -3.39 -45.27 2.01
N ARG A 250 -2.19 -45.51 2.56
CA ARG A 250 -1.65 -44.63 3.61
C ARG A 250 -1.28 -43.27 3.05
N VAL A 251 -0.60 -43.27 1.90
CA VAL A 251 -0.19 -42.04 1.21
C VAL A 251 -1.40 -41.24 0.73
N GLN A 252 -2.48 -41.91 0.29
CA GLN A 252 -3.74 -41.23 -0.05
C GLN A 252 -4.37 -40.50 1.14
N HIS A 253 -4.35 -41.11 2.34
CA HIS A 253 -4.87 -40.48 3.56
C HIS A 253 -4.03 -39.26 3.96
N ASP A 254 -2.71 -39.41 4.00
CA ASP A 254 -1.79 -38.31 4.37
C ASP A 254 -1.91 -37.13 3.39
N LEU A 255 -1.99 -37.40 2.07
CA LEU A 255 -2.20 -36.36 1.06
C LEU A 255 -3.56 -35.67 1.21
N ALA A 256 -4.62 -36.41 1.58
CA ALA A 256 -5.94 -35.84 1.80
C ALA A 256 -5.99 -34.94 3.04
N GLU A 257 -5.19 -35.22 4.08
CA GLU A 257 -5.03 -34.33 5.23
C GLU A 257 -4.24 -33.07 4.86
N GLU A 258 -3.10 -33.21 4.17
CA GLU A 258 -2.28 -32.07 3.71
C GLU A 258 -3.09 -31.13 2.78
N LEU A 259 -3.91 -31.68 1.87
CA LEU A 259 -4.84 -30.91 1.04
C LEU A 259 -5.96 -30.24 1.84
N GLY A 260 -6.46 -30.89 2.89
CA GLY A 260 -7.45 -30.30 3.79
C GLY A 260 -6.91 -29.07 4.53
N GLY A 261 -5.64 -29.10 4.94
CA GLY A 261 -4.94 -27.95 5.51
C GLY A 261 -4.79 -26.81 4.51
N LEU A 262 -4.36 -27.10 3.28
CA LEU A 262 -4.24 -26.11 2.21
C LEU A 262 -5.59 -25.48 1.85
N LYS A 263 -6.65 -26.29 1.76
CA LYS A 263 -8.02 -25.83 1.52
C LYS A 263 -8.50 -24.87 2.60
N SER A 264 -8.28 -25.21 3.87
CA SER A 264 -8.69 -24.37 5.00
C SER A 264 -7.99 -23.00 4.95
N ALA A 265 -6.69 -22.99 4.66
CA ALA A 265 -5.92 -21.75 4.49
C ALA A 265 -6.41 -20.88 3.31
N LEU A 266 -6.78 -21.52 2.20
CA LEU A 266 -7.34 -20.79 1.04
C LEU A 266 -8.76 -20.27 1.30
N MET A 267 -9.59 -21.00 2.04
CA MET A 267 -10.93 -20.55 2.44
C MET A 267 -10.84 -19.35 3.40
N GLU A 268 -9.95 -19.40 4.39
CA GLU A 268 -9.71 -18.29 5.31
C GLU A 268 -9.24 -17.03 4.56
N ARG A 269 -8.38 -17.19 3.55
CA ARG A 269 -7.97 -16.08 2.67
C ARG A 269 -9.12 -15.51 1.85
N LEU A 270 -9.96 -16.36 1.28
CA LEU A 270 -11.11 -15.93 0.49
C LEU A 270 -12.12 -15.16 1.36
N GLU A 271 -12.34 -15.60 2.59
CA GLU A 271 -13.12 -14.86 3.58
C GLU A 271 -12.47 -13.52 3.94
N GLY A 272 -11.14 -13.48 4.08
CA GLY A 272 -10.38 -12.25 4.29
C GLY A 272 -10.56 -11.23 3.17
N ILE A 273 -10.49 -11.64 1.89
CA ILE A 273 -10.71 -10.75 0.74
C ILE A 273 -12.15 -10.27 0.67
N ALA A 274 -13.12 -11.14 0.94
CA ALA A 274 -14.53 -10.76 1.01
C ALA A 274 -14.80 -9.74 2.12
N GLY A 275 -14.12 -9.92 3.28
CA GLY A 275 -14.09 -8.96 4.37
C GLY A 275 -13.52 -7.61 3.94
N SER A 276 -12.33 -7.61 3.31
CA SER A 276 -11.68 -6.39 2.79
C SER A 276 -12.56 -5.63 1.81
N LEU A 277 -13.23 -6.30 0.85
CA LEU A 277 -14.17 -5.65 -0.09
C LEU A 277 -15.36 -4.96 0.62
N SER A 278 -15.81 -5.53 1.74
CA SER A 278 -16.92 -4.96 2.53
C SER A 278 -16.47 -3.84 3.46
N ASP A 279 -15.24 -3.92 3.97
CA ASP A 279 -14.62 -2.91 4.84
C ASP A 279 -13.98 -1.77 4.05
N GLU A 280 -13.63 -1.96 2.77
CA GLU A 280 -13.04 -0.94 1.91
C GLU A 280 -13.90 0.31 1.84
N ARG A 281 -15.21 0.18 1.60
CA ARG A 281 -16.11 1.34 1.58
C ARG A 281 -16.14 2.06 2.93
N LYS A 282 -16.05 1.33 4.06
CA LYS A 282 -16.07 1.93 5.40
C LYS A 282 -14.73 2.57 5.79
N ILE A 283 -13.61 2.01 5.34
CA ILE A 283 -12.26 2.50 5.66
C ILE A 283 -11.90 3.68 4.76
N VAL A 284 -12.28 3.61 3.49
CA VAL A 284 -12.11 4.70 2.52
C VAL A 284 -12.96 5.91 2.90
N ASP A 285 -14.20 5.72 3.38
CA ASP A 285 -15.05 6.81 3.89
C ASP A 285 -14.68 7.26 5.32
N GLY A 286 -13.99 6.41 6.10
CA GLY A 286 -13.67 6.66 7.51
C GLY A 286 -12.33 7.37 7.74
N ASN A 287 -11.50 7.51 6.72
CA ASN A 287 -10.17 8.11 6.83
C ASN A 287 -10.24 9.63 6.66
N LEU A 288 -9.90 10.37 7.71
CA LEU A 288 -9.85 11.85 7.68
C LEU A 288 -8.84 12.42 6.70
N TRP A 289 -7.85 11.63 6.29
CA TRP A 289 -6.75 12.07 5.43
C TRP A 289 -7.03 11.88 3.93
N LEU A 290 -8.06 11.10 3.57
CA LEU A 290 -8.39 10.77 2.19
C LEU A 290 -9.66 11.55 1.80
N GLY A 291 -9.58 12.39 0.77
CA GLY A 291 -10.76 13.09 0.25
C GLY A 291 -11.70 12.12 -0.47
N GLN A 292 -13.01 12.42 -0.55
CA GLN A 292 -14.00 11.55 -1.20
C GLN A 292 -13.62 11.17 -2.64
N ASP A 293 -13.14 12.13 -3.44
CA ASP A 293 -12.72 11.86 -4.82
C ASP A 293 -11.49 10.93 -4.90
N GLU A 294 -10.52 11.12 -4.00
CA GLU A 294 -9.33 10.26 -3.91
C GLU A 294 -9.71 8.86 -3.44
N ALA A 295 -10.64 8.79 -2.48
CA ALA A 295 -11.27 7.59 -1.97
C ALA A 295 -11.89 6.74 -3.08
N GLU A 296 -12.77 7.36 -3.87
CA GLU A 296 -13.43 6.70 -5.00
C GLU A 296 -12.42 6.24 -6.06
N ALA A 297 -11.42 7.07 -6.36
CA ALA A 297 -10.35 6.71 -7.29
C ALA A 297 -9.58 5.47 -6.83
N VAL A 298 -9.16 5.42 -5.56
CA VAL A 298 -8.46 4.27 -4.97
C VAL A 298 -9.34 3.02 -5.02
N ALA A 299 -10.61 3.12 -4.61
CA ALA A 299 -11.55 2.00 -4.64
C ALA A 299 -11.75 1.47 -6.06
N SER A 300 -11.86 2.35 -7.06
CA SER A 300 -12.01 1.96 -8.48
C SER A 300 -10.80 1.21 -9.05
N GLN A 301 -9.60 1.49 -8.53
CA GLN A 301 -8.36 0.80 -8.94
C GLN A 301 -8.15 -0.54 -8.22
N LEU A 302 -8.56 -0.65 -6.95
CA LEU A 302 -8.38 -1.85 -6.13
C LEU A 302 -9.42 -2.93 -6.44
N ALA A 303 -10.69 -2.56 -6.60
CA ALA A 303 -11.79 -3.49 -6.86
C ALA A 303 -11.50 -4.53 -7.96
N PRO A 304 -11.04 -4.16 -9.18
CA PRO A 304 -10.78 -5.15 -10.23
C PRO A 304 -9.58 -6.06 -9.91
N LYS A 305 -8.61 -5.60 -9.11
CA LYS A 305 -7.46 -6.42 -8.70
C LYS A 305 -7.87 -7.45 -7.65
N LEU A 306 -8.70 -7.05 -6.68
CA LEU A 306 -9.25 -7.96 -5.68
C LEU A 306 -10.21 -8.99 -6.28
N GLU A 307 -11.06 -8.59 -7.23
CA GLU A 307 -11.92 -9.53 -7.95
C GLU A 307 -11.11 -10.57 -8.72
N ARG A 308 -9.98 -10.19 -9.34
CA ARG A 308 -9.06 -11.13 -9.98
C ARG A 308 -8.42 -12.08 -8.96
N SER A 309 -7.87 -11.57 -7.86
CA SER A 309 -7.30 -12.41 -6.80
C SER A 309 -8.33 -13.38 -6.22
N ARG A 310 -9.57 -12.92 -5.99
CA ARG A 310 -10.69 -13.79 -5.58
C ARG A 310 -10.92 -14.91 -6.58
N GLY A 311 -10.99 -14.58 -7.88
CA GLY A 311 -11.14 -15.56 -8.95
C GLY A 311 -9.99 -16.57 -9.02
N ASP A 312 -8.75 -16.13 -8.82
CA ASP A 312 -7.57 -16.99 -8.79
C ASP A 312 -7.60 -17.96 -7.58
N ILE A 313 -8.00 -17.48 -6.40
CA ILE A 313 -8.19 -18.32 -5.20
C ILE A 313 -9.32 -19.32 -5.41
N GLU A 314 -10.45 -18.90 -5.97
CA GLU A 314 -11.58 -19.78 -6.29
C GLU A 314 -11.16 -20.89 -7.28
N ALA A 315 -10.40 -20.54 -8.31
CA ALA A 315 -9.86 -21.50 -9.27
C ALA A 315 -8.90 -22.51 -8.60
N MET A 316 -8.02 -22.04 -7.71
CA MET A 316 -7.13 -22.93 -6.95
C MET A 316 -7.91 -23.82 -5.97
N LEU A 317 -8.88 -23.27 -5.24
CA LEU A 317 -9.75 -24.04 -4.35
C LEU A 317 -10.47 -25.15 -5.10
N PHE A 318 -10.95 -24.87 -6.31
CA PHE A 318 -11.57 -25.87 -7.17
C PHE A 318 -10.60 -27.02 -7.49
N GLU A 319 -9.34 -26.72 -7.84
CA GLU A 319 -8.32 -27.75 -8.09
C GLU A 319 -7.99 -28.57 -6.83
N VAL A 320 -7.86 -27.90 -5.68
CA VAL A 320 -7.57 -28.55 -4.38
C VAL A 320 -8.71 -29.49 -3.98
N VAL A 321 -9.96 -29.03 -4.05
CA VAL A 321 -11.15 -29.82 -3.72
C VAL A 321 -11.33 -30.99 -4.69
N THR A 322 -11.01 -30.79 -5.97
CA THR A 322 -11.08 -31.86 -6.98
C THR A 322 -10.09 -32.98 -6.63
N LEU A 323 -8.84 -32.64 -6.30
CA LEU A 323 -7.84 -33.64 -5.92
C LEU A 323 -8.19 -34.32 -4.57
N GLU A 324 -8.66 -33.56 -3.59
CA GLU A 324 -9.12 -34.08 -2.29
C GLU A 324 -10.28 -35.07 -2.48
N ALA A 325 -11.28 -34.73 -3.29
CA ALA A 325 -12.42 -35.57 -3.59
C ALA A 325 -12.01 -36.85 -4.33
N LEU A 326 -11.06 -36.78 -5.26
CA LEU A 326 -10.51 -37.95 -5.95
C LEU A 326 -9.76 -38.89 -5.00
N LEU A 327 -9.00 -38.37 -4.04
CA LEU A 327 -8.29 -39.18 -3.06
C LEU A 327 -9.26 -39.83 -2.05
N ARG A 328 -10.29 -39.10 -1.59
CA ARG A 328 -11.27 -39.60 -0.61
C ARG A 328 -12.30 -40.55 -1.22
N ASN A 329 -12.92 -40.17 -2.34
CA ASN A 329 -13.94 -40.98 -3.02
C ASN A 329 -13.32 -42.05 -3.93
N GLY A 330 -12.06 -41.88 -4.31
CA GLY A 330 -11.27 -42.92 -4.97
C GLY A 330 -11.25 -44.22 -4.19
N ALA A 331 -11.27 -44.17 -2.85
CA ALA A 331 -11.34 -45.37 -2.02
C ALA A 331 -12.67 -46.14 -2.16
N GLN A 332 -13.77 -45.47 -2.55
CA GLN A 332 -15.11 -46.06 -2.66
C GLN A 332 -15.45 -46.49 -4.10
N VAL A 333 -14.99 -45.75 -5.12
CA VAL A 333 -15.15 -46.10 -6.54
C VAL A 333 -14.08 -47.11 -7.01
N ALA A 334 -12.93 -47.20 -6.31
CA ALA A 334 -11.87 -48.16 -6.62
C ALA A 334 -12.09 -49.59 -6.06
N LEU A 335 -13.31 -49.92 -5.63
CA LEU A 335 -13.68 -51.33 -5.46
C LEU A 335 -13.91 -52.04 -6.81
N GLU A 336 -14.10 -51.31 -7.91
CA GLU A 336 -14.27 -51.92 -9.24
C GLU A 336 -13.26 -51.46 -10.30
N LYS A 337 -12.68 -50.25 -10.21
CA LYS A 337 -11.61 -49.78 -11.12
C LYS A 337 -10.62 -48.90 -10.36
N GLN A 338 -9.37 -49.36 -10.22
CA GLN A 338 -8.24 -48.59 -9.66
C GLN A 338 -8.30 -47.13 -10.12
N LEU A 339 -8.11 -46.17 -9.19
CA LEU A 339 -8.02 -44.75 -9.53
C LEU A 339 -6.92 -44.58 -10.61
N ASN A 340 -7.33 -44.40 -11.85
CA ASN A 340 -6.41 -44.40 -12.97
C ASN A 340 -5.91 -42.98 -13.17
N VAL A 341 -4.62 -42.86 -13.42
CA VAL A 341 -3.92 -41.62 -13.76
C VAL A 341 -4.63 -40.86 -14.89
N HIS A 342 -5.37 -41.56 -15.75
CA HIS A 342 -6.27 -40.97 -16.75
C HIS A 342 -7.38 -40.08 -16.18
N TYR A 343 -7.98 -40.40 -15.04
CA TYR A 343 -9.01 -39.54 -14.42
C TYR A 343 -8.41 -38.24 -13.90
N LEU A 344 -7.16 -38.26 -13.41
CA LEU A 344 -6.42 -37.06 -13.05
C LEU A 344 -6.10 -36.22 -14.31
N ALA A 345 -5.76 -36.86 -15.42
CA ALA A 345 -5.50 -36.19 -16.69
C ALA A 345 -6.75 -35.51 -17.29
N GLU A 346 -7.92 -36.12 -17.13
CA GLU A 346 -9.20 -35.61 -17.66
C GLU A 346 -9.77 -34.48 -16.80
N LEU A 347 -9.72 -34.61 -15.47
CA LEU A 347 -10.28 -33.62 -14.53
C LEU A 347 -9.33 -32.45 -14.24
N MET A 348 -8.01 -32.64 -14.38
CA MET A 348 -7.00 -31.62 -14.08
C MET A 348 -6.05 -31.38 -15.27
N GLY A 349 -6.62 -31.18 -16.46
CA GLY A 349 -5.88 -31.14 -17.72
C GLY A 349 -4.75 -30.10 -17.82
N SER A 350 -4.92 -28.90 -17.24
CA SER A 350 -3.90 -27.83 -17.23
C SER A 350 -2.66 -28.23 -16.41
N ARG A 351 -2.87 -28.70 -15.18
CA ARG A 351 -1.83 -29.18 -14.26
C ARG A 351 -1.16 -30.45 -14.81
N TRP A 352 -1.94 -31.36 -15.40
CA TRP A 352 -1.44 -32.57 -16.04
C TRP A 352 -0.53 -32.26 -17.23
N ALA A 353 -0.93 -31.34 -18.11
CA ALA A 353 -0.12 -30.88 -19.22
C ALA A 353 1.17 -30.18 -18.76
N ASN A 354 1.14 -29.47 -17.63
CA ASN A 354 2.33 -28.87 -17.02
C ASN A 354 3.25 -29.93 -16.41
N TYR A 355 2.68 -30.93 -15.74
CA TYR A 355 3.43 -32.06 -15.19
C TYR A 355 4.16 -32.84 -16.29
N ILE A 356 3.49 -33.17 -17.41
CA ILE A 356 4.14 -33.86 -18.54
C ILE A 356 5.30 -33.05 -19.13
N ARG A 357 5.20 -31.72 -19.18
CA ARG A 357 6.26 -30.85 -19.73
C ARG A 357 7.52 -30.79 -18.87
N HIS A 358 7.41 -31.02 -17.56
CA HIS A 358 8.51 -30.83 -16.60
C HIS A 358 8.94 -32.13 -15.91
N ALA A 359 8.19 -33.22 -16.05
CA ALA A 359 8.54 -34.54 -15.49
C ALA A 359 9.65 -35.23 -16.30
N SER A 360 10.50 -35.99 -15.61
CA SER A 360 11.54 -36.77 -16.29
C SER A 360 10.94 -37.93 -17.10
N PRO A 361 11.58 -38.37 -18.21
CA PRO A 361 11.05 -39.44 -19.05
C PRO A 361 10.76 -40.76 -18.30
N GLU A 362 11.45 -41.02 -17.19
CA GLU A 362 11.25 -42.19 -16.33
C GLU A 362 10.01 -42.08 -15.43
N GLN A 363 9.67 -40.86 -14.99
CA GLN A 363 8.44 -40.55 -14.23
C GLN A 363 7.19 -40.67 -15.12
N ILE A 364 7.32 -40.31 -16.40
CA ILE A 364 6.23 -40.47 -17.39
C ILE A 364 6.04 -41.95 -17.76
N ARG A 365 7.13 -42.74 -17.81
CA ARG A 365 7.07 -44.19 -18.10
C ARG A 365 6.45 -45.01 -16.97
N THR A 366 6.65 -44.61 -15.71
CA THR A 366 6.07 -45.29 -14.52
C THR A 366 4.55 -45.09 -14.40
N LEU A 367 3.98 -44.09 -15.09
CA LEU A 367 2.54 -43.82 -15.17
C LEU A 367 1.78 -44.73 -16.16
N ALA A 368 2.43 -45.75 -16.72
CA ALA A 368 1.84 -46.75 -17.61
C ALA A 368 1.04 -46.18 -18.80
N LEU A 369 1.48 -45.06 -19.40
CA LEU A 369 1.00 -44.60 -20.71
C LEU A 369 1.46 -45.48 -21.90
N GLY A 370 2.05 -46.65 -21.62
CA GLY A 370 2.73 -47.50 -22.60
C GLY A 370 1.96 -48.73 -23.10
N LYS A 371 0.72 -48.97 -22.68
CA LYS A 371 -0.10 -50.06 -23.24
C LYS A 371 -1.45 -49.54 -23.74
N GLY A 372 -1.46 -49.13 -25.00
CA GLY A 372 -2.68 -48.92 -25.79
C GLY A 372 -3.06 -47.46 -26.02
N LEU A 373 -2.34 -46.77 -26.90
CA LEU A 373 -2.90 -45.65 -27.66
C LEU A 373 -3.63 -46.22 -28.88
N PRO A 374 -4.98 -46.23 -28.96
CA PRO A 374 -5.63 -46.13 -30.25
C PRO A 374 -5.69 -44.65 -30.62
N GLY A 375 -4.86 -44.26 -31.59
CA GLY A 375 -5.09 -43.13 -32.52
C GLY A 375 -5.51 -41.77 -31.95
N SER A 376 -4.69 -40.75 -32.26
CA SER A 376 -4.99 -39.33 -32.25
C SER A 376 -5.25 -38.67 -30.88
N PHE A 377 -4.25 -37.92 -30.42
CA PHE A 377 -4.51 -36.71 -29.62
C PHE A 377 -5.39 -35.78 -30.48
N PRO A 378 -6.55 -35.30 -30.00
CA PRO A 378 -7.08 -34.07 -30.54
C PRO A 378 -6.09 -32.96 -30.19
N VAL A 379 -5.56 -32.34 -31.24
CA VAL A 379 -4.90 -31.03 -31.21
C VAL A 379 -5.67 -30.13 -30.23
N PRO A 380 -5.00 -29.34 -29.37
CA PRO A 380 -5.70 -28.44 -28.47
C PRO A 380 -6.64 -27.57 -29.30
N LEU A 381 -7.94 -27.68 -28.99
CA LEU A 381 -8.93 -26.72 -29.44
C LEU A 381 -8.40 -25.34 -29.08
N ARG A 382 -8.01 -24.59 -30.12
CA ARG A 382 -7.84 -23.15 -30.03
C ARG A 382 -9.11 -22.60 -29.39
N VAL A 383 -9.04 -22.26 -28.11
CA VAL A 383 -9.97 -21.28 -27.56
C VAL A 383 -9.61 -19.99 -28.26
N SER A 384 -10.37 -19.75 -29.32
CA SER A 384 -10.38 -18.53 -30.07
C SER A 384 -10.92 -17.47 -29.12
N SER A 385 -10.04 -16.60 -28.63
CA SER A 385 -10.42 -15.26 -28.24
C SER A 385 -11.06 -14.59 -29.47
N PRO A 386 -12.35 -14.18 -29.45
CA PRO A 386 -12.79 -13.17 -30.38
C PRO A 386 -12.25 -11.83 -29.85
N PHE A 387 -11.32 -11.26 -30.60
CA PHE A 387 -11.09 -9.83 -30.78
C PHE A 387 -11.86 -8.89 -29.84
N ILE A 388 -11.15 -8.11 -29.02
CA ILE A 388 -11.22 -6.64 -29.09
C ILE A 388 -9.81 -6.09 -28.90
N SER A 389 -9.19 -5.67 -30.00
CA SER A 389 -8.18 -4.60 -30.03
C SER A 389 -8.64 -3.60 -31.08
N SER A 390 -9.11 -2.45 -30.63
CA SER A 390 -9.07 -1.15 -31.30
C SER A 390 -9.20 -0.11 -30.21
#